data_AF-A0A0Q7FHN3-F1
#
_entry.id   AF-A0A0Q7FHN3-F1
#
_cell.length_a   1.000
_cell.length_b   1.000
_cell.length_c   1.000
_cell.angle_alpha   90.00
_cell.angle_beta   90.00
_cell.angle_gamma   90.00
#
_symmetry.space_group_name_H-M   'P 1'
#
loop_
_entity.id
_entity.type
_entity.pdbx_description
1 polymer ?
#
loop_
_entity_poly.entity_id
_entity_poly.type
_entity_poly.pdbx_seq_one_letter_code
_entity_poly.pdbx_strand_id
1 'polypeptide(L)'
;MVKQKTIKNEISLTGVGLHTGKEVTMTFKPAPINNGFTFVRVDLQGQPVIEADANYVVNTQRGTNLEKLGVKIQTPEHVLAALVGCDLDNVIIELNASELPIMDGSSKYFVEAIEKAGIEEQDAKRNVYVVKEVISFTDEATGSEILVMPSDDYQVTAMVDFGTKVLGTQNATMKSIADFKDEIANSRTFSFLHELESLLENGLIKGGDLNNAIVYVDKEISDSTMENLKKAFGKDKISVKPNGVLDNLTLHYPNEAARHKLLDVVGDLALIGVRIQGKIIANKPGHYVNTQFAKKIGKIIKIEQRNHVPVYDLNKEPLMDIHKIMAMLPHRPPFLLIDRIIEMSDRHVVGLKNVTMNENFFVGHFPEAPVMPGVLIVEAMAQTGGILVLSTVPDPENYLTYFMKIDNVKFKHKVLPGDTLIFKCELISPIRRGICHMQANAYANGKLVTEAELMAQIVKKQ
;
A
#
# COMPACT_ATOMS: atom_id res chain seq x y z
N MET A 1 -6.23 18.29 -3.25
CA MET A 1 -5.72 17.04 -2.65
C MET A 1 -6.86 16.03 -2.66
N VAL A 2 -6.62 14.78 -3.04
CA VAL A 2 -7.65 13.73 -3.07
C VAL A 2 -7.96 13.28 -1.63
N LYS A 3 -9.23 13.31 -1.24
CA LYS A 3 -9.71 12.85 0.07
C LYS A 3 -9.94 11.34 0.09
N GLN A 4 -9.91 10.74 1.28
CA GLN A 4 -10.33 9.35 1.46
C GLN A 4 -11.83 9.20 1.21
N LYS A 5 -12.27 8.03 0.77
CA LYS A 5 -13.67 7.72 0.50
C LYS A 5 -14.12 6.44 1.22
N THR A 6 -15.35 6.45 1.69
CA THR A 6 -16.07 5.28 2.21
C THR A 6 -17.46 5.20 1.56
N ILE A 7 -18.25 4.18 1.88
CA ILE A 7 -19.66 4.13 1.47
C ILE A 7 -20.52 4.94 2.45
N LYS A 8 -21.65 5.47 1.98
CA LYS A 8 -22.55 6.29 2.81
C LYS A 8 -23.52 5.45 3.64
N ASN A 9 -24.09 4.41 3.06
CA ASN A 9 -25.04 3.52 3.72
C ASN A 9 -24.52 2.08 3.73
N GLU A 10 -24.96 1.28 4.70
CA GLU A 10 -24.72 -0.15 4.65
C GLU A 10 -25.56 -0.83 3.56
N ILE A 11 -25.02 -1.89 2.96
CA ILE A 11 -25.75 -2.69 1.97
C ILE A 11 -25.32 -4.15 2.02
N SER A 12 -26.29 -5.06 1.94
CA SER A 12 -26.05 -6.50 1.99
C SER A 12 -26.30 -7.18 0.65
N LEU A 13 -25.50 -8.20 0.35
CA LEU A 13 -25.72 -9.16 -0.73
C LEU A 13 -25.76 -10.56 -0.13
N THR A 14 -26.63 -11.42 -0.66
CA THR A 14 -26.65 -12.85 -0.31
C THR A 14 -26.38 -13.68 -1.54
N GLY A 15 -25.55 -14.69 -1.40
CA GLY A 15 -25.18 -15.61 -2.46
C GLY A 15 -24.55 -16.88 -1.90
N VAL A 16 -23.82 -17.60 -2.74
CA VAL A 16 -23.18 -18.87 -2.37
C VAL A 16 -21.68 -18.75 -2.58
N GLY A 17 -20.86 -19.30 -1.67
CA GLY A 17 -19.43 -19.41 -1.87
C GLY A 17 -19.10 -20.43 -2.98
N LEU A 18 -18.23 -20.06 -3.93
CA LEU A 18 -17.90 -20.89 -5.11
C LEU A 18 -17.43 -22.29 -4.71
N HIS A 19 -16.48 -22.39 -3.79
CA HIS A 19 -15.83 -23.64 -3.43
C HIS A 19 -16.53 -24.37 -2.29
N THR A 20 -16.99 -23.64 -1.27
CA THR A 20 -17.65 -24.21 -0.10
C THR A 20 -19.09 -24.62 -0.37
N GLY A 21 -19.77 -23.94 -1.32
CA GLY A 21 -21.19 -24.14 -1.60
C GLY A 21 -22.10 -23.67 -0.46
N LYS A 22 -21.56 -22.92 0.52
CA LYS A 22 -22.35 -22.40 1.64
C LYS A 22 -23.01 -21.09 1.24
N GLU A 23 -24.26 -20.91 1.66
CA GLU A 23 -24.90 -19.60 1.61
C GLU A 23 -24.15 -18.62 2.50
N VAL A 24 -23.95 -17.41 2.00
CA VAL A 24 -23.27 -16.32 2.68
C VAL A 24 -24.03 -15.02 2.45
N THR A 25 -24.28 -14.31 3.55
CA THR A 25 -24.70 -12.92 3.55
C THR A 25 -23.49 -12.06 3.86
N MET A 26 -23.14 -11.21 2.90
CA MET A 26 -22.06 -10.24 3.02
C MET A 26 -22.65 -8.82 3.11
N THR A 27 -22.13 -7.99 4.00
CA THR A 27 -22.58 -6.60 4.18
C THR A 27 -21.40 -5.64 4.09
N PHE A 28 -21.50 -4.67 3.19
CA PHE A 28 -20.58 -3.53 3.17
C PHE A 28 -21.07 -2.47 4.15
N LYS A 29 -20.16 -1.91 4.96
CA LYS A 29 -20.46 -0.84 5.92
C LYS A 29 -19.48 0.32 5.78
N PRO A 30 -19.93 1.56 6.05
CA PRO A 30 -19.04 2.70 6.19
C PRO A 30 -17.94 2.39 7.22
N ALA A 31 -16.73 2.87 6.97
CA ALA A 31 -15.59 2.62 7.85
C ALA A 31 -14.89 3.93 8.23
N PRO A 32 -14.25 4.00 9.42
CA PRO A 32 -13.51 5.18 9.84
C PRO A 32 -12.35 5.54 8.90
N ILE A 33 -11.88 6.79 9.00
CA ILE A 33 -10.66 7.25 8.35
C ILE A 33 -9.49 6.31 8.68
N ASN A 34 -8.67 5.99 7.68
CA ASN A 34 -7.51 5.10 7.76
C ASN A 34 -7.83 3.65 8.16
N ASN A 35 -9.09 3.19 8.07
CA ASN A 35 -9.44 1.80 8.31
C ASN A 35 -8.87 0.84 7.25
N GLY A 36 -8.81 1.30 5.99
CA GLY A 36 -8.60 0.42 4.84
C GLY A 36 -9.80 -0.49 4.60
N PHE A 37 -9.58 -1.60 3.90
CA PHE A 37 -10.57 -2.67 3.75
C PHE A 37 -10.36 -3.73 4.84
N THR A 38 -11.42 -4.06 5.55
CA THR A 38 -11.37 -5.02 6.67
C THR A 38 -12.54 -5.98 6.61
N PHE A 39 -12.27 -7.26 6.76
CA PHE A 39 -13.27 -8.32 6.85
C PHE A 39 -13.64 -8.60 8.31
N VAL A 40 -14.92 -8.84 8.58
CA VAL A 40 -15.44 -9.13 9.93
C VAL A 40 -16.31 -10.39 9.88
N ARG A 41 -15.88 -11.45 10.56
CA ARG A 41 -16.61 -12.72 10.62
C ARG A 41 -17.70 -12.67 11.69
N VAL A 42 -18.89 -12.25 11.32
CA VAL A 42 -20.01 -12.04 12.26
C VAL A 42 -20.63 -13.32 12.80
N ASP A 43 -20.37 -14.45 12.13
CA ASP A 43 -20.78 -15.79 12.58
C ASP A 43 -19.89 -16.36 13.70
N LEU A 44 -18.74 -15.74 13.97
CA LEU A 44 -17.81 -16.19 15.02
C LEU A 44 -17.91 -15.32 16.28
N GLN A 45 -17.70 -15.95 17.44
CA GLN A 45 -17.69 -15.25 18.72
C GLN A 45 -16.61 -14.15 18.72
N GLY A 46 -16.98 -12.95 19.18
CA GLY A 46 -16.08 -11.81 19.23
C GLY A 46 -15.88 -11.08 17.89
N GLN A 47 -16.55 -11.52 16.81
CA GLN A 47 -16.57 -10.86 15.50
C GLN A 47 -15.15 -10.47 15.02
N PRO A 48 -14.24 -11.45 14.87
CA PRO A 48 -12.84 -11.19 14.61
C PRO A 48 -12.67 -10.43 13.29
N VAL A 49 -11.71 -9.49 13.31
CA VAL A 49 -11.39 -8.60 12.20
C VAL A 49 -10.09 -9.01 11.52
N ILE A 50 -10.13 -9.07 10.19
CA ILE A 50 -8.99 -9.38 9.32
C ILE A 50 -8.81 -8.24 8.33
N GLU A 51 -7.68 -7.56 8.39
CA GLU A 51 -7.34 -6.52 7.43
C GLU A 51 -7.02 -7.15 6.07
N ALA A 52 -7.39 -6.47 4.99
CA ALA A 52 -6.98 -6.82 3.64
C ALA A 52 -5.48 -6.51 3.45
N ASP A 53 -4.62 -7.37 4.01
CA ASP A 53 -3.17 -7.26 3.95
C ASP A 53 -2.58 -8.54 3.34
N ALA A 54 -1.70 -8.37 2.35
CA ALA A 54 -1.06 -9.46 1.64
C ALA A 54 -0.29 -10.41 2.59
N ASN A 55 0.17 -9.92 3.75
CA ASN A 55 0.87 -10.73 4.75
C ASN A 55 -0.02 -11.79 5.40
N TYR A 56 -1.35 -11.65 5.36
CA TYR A 56 -2.28 -12.67 5.82
C TYR A 56 -2.63 -13.71 4.76
N VAL A 57 -2.17 -13.56 3.51
CA VAL A 57 -2.40 -14.57 2.47
C VAL A 57 -1.58 -15.83 2.77
N VAL A 58 -2.30 -16.92 3.08
CA VAL A 58 -1.73 -18.23 3.45
C VAL A 58 -1.59 -19.18 2.27
N ASN A 59 -2.48 -19.09 1.29
CA ASN A 59 -2.37 -19.83 0.03
C ASN A 59 -3.16 -19.12 -1.08
N THR A 60 -2.84 -19.51 -2.31
CA THR A 60 -3.48 -18.98 -3.51
C THR A 60 -4.07 -20.09 -4.38
N GLN A 61 -4.37 -21.23 -3.76
CA GLN A 61 -5.04 -22.33 -4.44
C GLN A 61 -6.52 -21.96 -4.57
N ARG A 62 -6.98 -21.79 -5.82
CA ARG A 62 -8.38 -21.52 -6.15
C ARG A 62 -8.87 -20.20 -5.52
N GLY A 63 -8.17 -19.11 -5.84
CA GLY A 63 -8.44 -17.77 -5.31
C GLY A 63 -7.42 -17.32 -4.26
N THR A 64 -7.58 -16.11 -3.74
CA THR A 64 -6.73 -15.56 -2.70
C THR A 64 -7.32 -15.88 -1.31
N ASN A 65 -6.54 -16.52 -0.43
CA ASN A 65 -7.04 -16.98 0.87
C ASN A 65 -6.26 -16.36 2.02
N LEU A 66 -6.94 -15.58 2.88
CA LEU A 66 -6.35 -14.90 4.04
C LEU A 66 -6.64 -15.70 5.31
N GLU A 67 -5.68 -15.69 6.23
CA GLU A 67 -5.86 -16.20 7.58
C GLU A 67 -5.14 -15.33 8.61
N LYS A 68 -5.85 -15.00 9.69
CA LYS A 68 -5.29 -14.29 10.85
C LYS A 68 -5.83 -14.93 12.11
N LEU A 69 -4.93 -15.42 12.97
CA LEU A 69 -5.26 -16.07 14.24
C LEU A 69 -6.30 -17.21 14.08
N GLY A 70 -6.18 -18.01 13.02
CA GLY A 70 -7.07 -19.15 12.74
C GLY A 70 -8.39 -18.79 12.05
N VAL A 71 -8.69 -17.51 11.86
CA VAL A 71 -9.90 -17.04 11.15
C VAL A 71 -9.58 -16.88 9.67
N LYS A 72 -10.43 -17.45 8.81
CA LYS A 72 -10.22 -17.51 7.35
C LYS A 72 -11.20 -16.61 6.58
N ILE A 73 -10.68 -15.98 5.53
CA ILE A 73 -11.41 -15.30 4.46
C ILE A 73 -10.95 -15.88 3.13
N GLN A 74 -11.88 -16.32 2.30
CA GLN A 74 -11.60 -16.99 1.02
C GLN A 74 -12.24 -16.20 -0.12
N THR A 75 -11.54 -16.14 -1.25
CA THR A 75 -11.98 -15.51 -2.51
C THR A 75 -12.39 -14.03 -2.40
N PRO A 76 -11.63 -13.14 -1.73
CA PRO A 76 -11.98 -11.73 -1.63
C PRO A 76 -11.68 -10.92 -2.89
N GLU A 77 -10.91 -11.45 -3.85
CA GLU A 77 -10.34 -10.71 -4.98
C GLU A 77 -11.39 -9.91 -5.78
N HIS A 78 -12.57 -10.47 -6.07
CA HIS A 78 -13.60 -9.78 -6.87
C HIS A 78 -14.26 -8.64 -6.09
N VAL A 79 -14.40 -8.80 -4.78
CA VAL A 79 -14.93 -7.77 -3.89
C VAL A 79 -13.91 -6.65 -3.70
N LEU A 80 -12.64 -7.00 -3.48
CA LEU A 80 -11.56 -6.02 -3.39
C LEU A 80 -11.39 -5.25 -4.70
N ALA A 81 -11.51 -5.92 -5.85
CA ALA A 81 -11.49 -5.28 -7.16
C ALA A 81 -12.64 -4.29 -7.32
N ALA A 82 -13.86 -4.65 -6.89
CA ALA A 82 -15.02 -3.76 -6.92
C ALA A 82 -14.82 -2.52 -6.05
N LEU A 83 -14.32 -2.68 -4.81
CA LEU A 83 -14.03 -1.57 -3.91
C LEU A 83 -12.95 -0.63 -4.48
N VAL A 84 -11.90 -1.21 -5.06
CA VAL A 84 -10.82 -0.46 -5.73
C VAL A 84 -11.35 0.29 -6.95
N GLY A 85 -12.15 -0.38 -7.78
CA GLY A 85 -12.80 0.13 -8.99
C GLY A 85 -13.84 1.23 -8.74
N CYS A 86 -14.54 1.17 -7.60
CA CYS A 86 -15.43 2.24 -7.13
C CYS A 86 -14.70 3.37 -6.39
N ASP A 87 -13.36 3.40 -6.46
CA ASP A 87 -12.53 4.46 -5.87
C ASP A 87 -12.67 4.63 -4.34
N LEU A 88 -12.92 3.55 -3.60
CA LEU A 88 -13.07 3.56 -2.14
C LEU A 88 -11.74 3.34 -1.40
N ASP A 89 -11.61 3.87 -0.19
CA ASP A 89 -10.41 3.68 0.65
C ASP A 89 -10.72 2.88 1.91
N ASN A 90 -11.89 3.10 2.51
CA ASN A 90 -12.26 2.55 3.80
C ASN A 90 -13.61 1.86 3.72
N VAL A 91 -13.67 0.53 3.92
CA VAL A 91 -14.93 -0.24 3.99
C VAL A 91 -14.77 -1.40 4.95
N ILE A 92 -15.77 -1.61 5.80
CA ILE A 92 -15.91 -2.82 6.62
C ILE A 92 -16.78 -3.82 5.83
N ILE A 93 -16.31 -5.06 5.73
CA ILE A 93 -16.93 -6.14 4.96
C ILE A 93 -17.32 -7.23 5.96
N GLU A 94 -18.57 -7.22 6.42
CA GLU A 94 -19.09 -8.27 7.29
C GLU A 94 -19.52 -9.48 6.47
N LEU A 95 -19.27 -10.68 6.98
CA LEU A 95 -19.71 -11.94 6.36
C LEU A 95 -19.98 -13.00 7.42
N ASN A 96 -21.03 -13.80 7.20
CA ASN A 96 -21.46 -14.88 8.10
C ASN A 96 -20.94 -16.27 7.67
N ALA A 97 -19.95 -16.33 6.78
CA ALA A 97 -19.27 -17.54 6.34
C ALA A 97 -17.79 -17.23 6.06
N SER A 98 -16.98 -18.26 5.78
CA SER A 98 -15.55 -18.08 5.50
C SER A 98 -15.22 -17.65 4.07
N GLU A 99 -16.15 -17.80 3.14
CA GLU A 99 -15.96 -17.55 1.72
C GLU A 99 -16.94 -16.47 1.26
N LEU A 100 -16.47 -15.52 0.44
CA LEU A 100 -17.32 -14.48 -0.13
C LEU A 100 -18.28 -15.07 -1.19
N PRO A 101 -19.46 -14.48 -1.41
CA PRO A 101 -20.39 -14.98 -2.41
C PRO A 101 -19.79 -14.82 -3.81
N ILE A 102 -19.93 -15.83 -4.67
CA ILE A 102 -19.39 -15.76 -6.04
C ILE A 102 -20.22 -14.87 -6.97
N MET A 103 -21.50 -14.67 -6.65
CA MET A 103 -22.47 -13.98 -7.52
C MET A 103 -22.50 -14.60 -8.93
N ASP A 104 -22.18 -13.85 -9.99
CA ASP A 104 -22.02 -14.37 -11.36
C ASP A 104 -20.56 -14.64 -11.75
N GLY A 105 -19.64 -14.60 -10.77
CA GLY A 105 -18.20 -14.76 -10.99
C GLY A 105 -17.50 -13.49 -11.46
N SER A 106 -18.18 -12.35 -11.47
CA SER A 106 -17.59 -11.04 -11.78
C SER A 106 -17.72 -10.06 -10.60
N SER A 107 -17.19 -8.84 -10.77
CA SER A 107 -17.36 -7.76 -9.78
C SER A 107 -18.66 -6.96 -9.94
N LYS A 108 -19.45 -7.22 -10.99
CA LYS A 108 -20.59 -6.38 -11.39
C LYS A 108 -21.58 -6.14 -10.25
N TYR A 109 -22.05 -7.19 -9.60
CA TYR A 109 -23.07 -7.07 -8.54
C TYR A 109 -22.55 -6.33 -7.31
N PHE A 110 -21.26 -6.46 -7.01
CA PHE A 110 -20.63 -5.69 -5.93
C PHE A 110 -20.55 -4.21 -6.27
N VAL A 111 -20.17 -3.87 -7.51
CA VAL A 111 -20.17 -2.50 -8.01
C VAL A 111 -21.59 -1.90 -7.94
N GLU A 112 -22.60 -2.60 -8.44
CA GLU A 112 -23.99 -2.14 -8.37
C GLU A 112 -24.46 -1.90 -6.92
N ALA A 113 -24.05 -2.74 -5.98
CA ALA A 113 -24.37 -2.56 -4.57
C ALA A 113 -23.66 -1.34 -3.96
N ILE A 114 -22.37 -1.15 -4.25
CA ILE A 114 -21.61 0.02 -3.80
C ILE A 114 -22.22 1.32 -4.34
N GLU A 115 -22.64 1.34 -5.60
CA GLU A 115 -23.30 2.51 -6.19
C GLU A 115 -24.63 2.83 -5.51
N LYS A 116 -25.43 1.81 -5.18
CA LYS A 116 -26.69 1.98 -4.42
C LYS A 116 -26.43 2.48 -3.00
N ALA A 117 -25.38 2.02 -2.35
CA ALA A 117 -24.98 2.49 -1.02
C ALA A 117 -24.57 3.98 -1.02
N GLY A 118 -24.03 4.45 -2.15
CA GLY A 118 -23.49 5.80 -2.31
C GLY A 118 -22.11 5.94 -1.70
N ILE A 119 -21.36 6.95 -2.14
CA ILE A 119 -19.98 7.23 -1.70
C ILE A 119 -19.97 8.50 -0.84
N GLU A 120 -19.16 8.48 0.23
CA GLU A 120 -18.93 9.61 1.11
C GLU A 120 -17.43 9.93 1.20
N GLU A 121 -17.06 11.19 1.00
CA GLU A 121 -15.70 11.66 1.23
C GLU A 121 -15.46 11.90 2.72
N GLN A 122 -14.28 11.52 3.19
CA GLN A 122 -13.86 11.67 4.57
C GLN A 122 -12.81 12.77 4.68
N ASP A 123 -12.78 13.49 5.80
CA ASP A 123 -11.87 14.62 6.00
C ASP A 123 -10.44 14.18 6.35
N ALA A 124 -9.84 13.41 5.44
CA ALA A 124 -8.47 12.94 5.49
C ALA A 124 -7.88 12.81 4.10
N LYS A 125 -6.58 13.08 3.97
CA LYS A 125 -5.86 12.91 2.72
C LYS A 125 -5.74 11.42 2.38
N ARG A 126 -6.00 11.06 1.12
CA ARG A 126 -5.74 9.72 0.60
C ARG A 126 -4.23 9.45 0.57
N ASN A 127 -3.83 8.28 1.06
CA ASN A 127 -2.45 7.82 0.95
C ASN A 127 -2.24 7.19 -0.43
N VAL A 128 -1.35 7.78 -1.23
CA VAL A 128 -1.00 7.31 -2.57
C VAL A 128 0.51 7.10 -2.63
N TYR A 129 0.92 5.90 -3.05
CA TYR A 129 2.30 5.58 -3.37
C TYR A 129 2.55 5.91 -4.84
N VAL A 130 3.37 6.93 -5.08
CA VAL A 130 3.82 7.32 -6.41
C VAL A 130 5.05 6.52 -6.77
N VAL A 131 4.94 5.69 -7.81
CA VAL A 131 6.02 4.82 -8.26
C VAL A 131 7.11 5.66 -8.92
N LYS A 132 8.34 5.59 -8.39
CA LYS A 132 9.49 6.36 -8.88
C LYS A 132 10.44 5.56 -9.77
N GLU A 133 10.46 4.25 -9.58
CA GLU A 133 11.33 3.31 -10.30
C GLU A 133 10.55 2.06 -10.66
N VAL A 134 11.04 1.29 -11.63
CA VAL A 134 10.42 0.02 -12.02
C VAL A 134 10.61 -1.01 -10.91
N ILE A 135 9.52 -1.62 -10.45
CA ILE A 135 9.54 -2.72 -9.50
C ILE A 135 8.90 -3.91 -10.19
N SER A 136 9.60 -5.05 -10.23
CA SER A 136 9.09 -6.28 -10.86
C SER A 136 9.17 -7.48 -9.92
N PHE A 137 8.39 -8.51 -10.21
CA PHE A 137 8.50 -9.85 -9.64
C PHE A 137 8.19 -10.87 -10.73
N THR A 138 9.03 -11.91 -10.80
CA THR A 138 8.93 -12.99 -11.79
C THR A 138 8.98 -14.32 -11.05
N ASP A 139 8.06 -15.21 -11.39
CA ASP A 139 8.10 -16.61 -10.98
C ASP A 139 8.79 -17.45 -12.05
N GLU A 140 10.05 -17.79 -11.82
CA GLU A 140 10.90 -18.54 -12.76
C GLU A 140 10.30 -19.92 -13.13
N ALA A 141 9.47 -20.51 -12.25
CA ALA A 141 8.89 -21.84 -12.51
C ALA A 141 7.79 -21.80 -13.58
N THR A 142 7.00 -20.72 -13.61
CA THR A 142 5.86 -20.58 -14.53
C THR A 142 6.12 -19.58 -15.65
N GLY A 143 7.17 -18.75 -15.52
CA GLY A 143 7.42 -17.61 -16.41
C GLY A 143 6.42 -16.47 -16.24
N SER A 144 5.61 -16.51 -15.18
CA SER A 144 4.63 -15.47 -14.88
C SER A 144 5.32 -14.27 -14.24
N GLU A 145 4.97 -13.07 -14.66
CA GLU A 145 5.62 -11.85 -14.23
C GLU A 145 4.62 -10.72 -14.00
N ILE A 146 4.97 -9.84 -13.08
CA ILE A 146 4.23 -8.60 -12.84
C ILE A 146 5.24 -7.49 -12.52
N LEU A 147 5.01 -6.32 -13.09
CA LEU A 147 5.79 -5.13 -12.81
C LEU A 147 4.91 -3.91 -12.67
N VAL A 148 5.42 -2.92 -11.96
CA VAL A 148 4.88 -1.56 -11.95
C VAL A 148 5.98 -0.59 -12.37
N MET A 149 5.61 0.40 -13.18
CA MET A 149 6.51 1.45 -13.64
C MET A 149 5.92 2.85 -13.39
N PRO A 150 6.76 3.90 -13.32
CA PRO A 150 6.29 5.26 -13.14
C PRO A 150 5.27 5.66 -14.21
N SER A 151 4.17 6.25 -13.77
CA SER A 151 3.11 6.80 -14.63
C SER A 151 2.31 7.83 -13.84
N ASP A 152 1.76 8.83 -14.53
CA ASP A 152 0.92 9.85 -13.90
C ASP A 152 -0.43 9.28 -13.43
N ASP A 153 -0.89 8.20 -14.07
CA ASP A 153 -2.17 7.55 -13.80
C ASP A 153 -2.01 6.12 -13.26
N TYR A 154 -3.08 5.60 -12.63
CA TYR A 154 -3.18 4.18 -12.31
C TYR A 154 -3.69 3.40 -13.53
N GLN A 155 -2.81 2.59 -14.12
CA GLN A 155 -3.11 1.79 -15.31
C GLN A 155 -2.80 0.32 -15.05
N VAL A 156 -3.57 -0.59 -15.64
CA VAL A 156 -3.31 -2.03 -15.54
C VAL A 156 -3.44 -2.65 -16.93
N THR A 157 -2.42 -3.41 -17.34
CA THR A 157 -2.46 -4.28 -18.52
C THR A 157 -2.24 -5.72 -18.08
N ALA A 158 -3.16 -6.60 -18.42
CA ALA A 158 -3.03 -8.04 -18.22
C ALA A 158 -2.87 -8.74 -19.58
N MET A 159 -1.84 -9.57 -19.69
CA MET A 159 -1.58 -10.43 -20.84
C MET A 159 -1.76 -11.88 -20.41
N VAL A 160 -2.60 -12.60 -21.15
CA VAL A 160 -3.01 -13.96 -20.84
C VAL A 160 -2.55 -14.87 -21.96
N ASP A 161 -1.81 -15.92 -21.58
CA ASP A 161 -1.42 -17.01 -22.46
C ASP A 161 -1.35 -18.31 -21.63
N PHE A 162 -2.35 -19.16 -21.82
CA PHE A 162 -2.45 -20.47 -21.17
C PHE A 162 -1.96 -21.62 -22.08
N GLY A 163 -1.37 -21.32 -23.24
CA GLY A 163 -0.89 -22.34 -24.18
C GLY A 163 -1.98 -23.21 -24.81
N THR A 164 -3.26 -22.87 -24.64
CA THR A 164 -4.39 -23.59 -25.24
C THR A 164 -4.88 -22.88 -26.50
N LYS A 165 -5.21 -23.65 -27.54
CA LYS A 165 -5.76 -23.11 -28.79
C LYS A 165 -7.13 -22.47 -28.60
N VAL A 166 -7.92 -22.97 -27.64
CA VAL A 166 -9.29 -22.52 -27.41
C VAL A 166 -9.36 -21.09 -26.87
N LEU A 167 -8.44 -20.74 -25.96
CA LEU A 167 -8.39 -19.39 -25.40
C LEU A 167 -7.48 -18.47 -26.23
N GLY A 168 -6.37 -19.02 -26.72
CA GLY A 168 -5.33 -18.27 -27.40
C GLY A 168 -4.66 -17.24 -26.50
N THR A 169 -3.84 -16.38 -27.12
CA THR A 169 -3.24 -15.24 -26.42
C THR A 169 -4.22 -14.06 -26.43
N GLN A 170 -4.46 -13.47 -25.27
CA GLN A 170 -5.35 -12.34 -25.10
C GLN A 170 -4.69 -11.25 -24.26
N ASN A 171 -5.13 -10.01 -24.43
CA ASN A 171 -4.76 -8.94 -23.52
C ASN A 171 -5.97 -8.06 -23.20
N ALA A 172 -5.90 -7.39 -22.05
CA ALA A 172 -6.83 -6.36 -21.63
C ALA A 172 -6.03 -5.21 -21.01
N THR A 173 -6.48 -3.98 -21.22
CA THR A 173 -5.87 -2.78 -20.64
C THR A 173 -6.96 -1.88 -20.08
N MET A 174 -6.76 -1.43 -18.84
CA MET A 174 -7.53 -0.39 -18.17
C MET A 174 -6.64 0.83 -18.05
N LYS A 175 -7.03 1.95 -18.68
CA LYS A 175 -6.23 3.19 -18.74
C LYS A 175 -6.49 4.12 -17.56
N SER A 176 -7.67 4.00 -16.94
CA SER A 176 -8.03 4.70 -15.73
C SER A 176 -8.86 3.78 -14.85
N ILE A 177 -8.78 3.97 -13.54
CA ILE A 177 -9.66 3.26 -12.60
C ILE A 177 -11.15 3.56 -12.87
N ALA A 178 -11.45 4.73 -13.45
CA ALA A 178 -12.81 5.10 -13.85
C ALA A 178 -13.40 4.15 -14.90
N ASP A 179 -12.56 3.50 -15.72
CA ASP A 179 -13.01 2.56 -16.75
C ASP A 179 -13.43 1.21 -16.13
N PHE A 180 -13.04 0.91 -14.88
CA PHE A 180 -13.24 -0.39 -14.26
C PHE A 180 -14.71 -0.85 -14.31
N LYS A 181 -15.64 0.05 -13.97
CA LYS A 181 -17.07 -0.25 -13.89
C LYS A 181 -17.62 -0.74 -15.24
N ASP A 182 -17.37 0.03 -16.30
CA ASP A 182 -18.03 -0.17 -17.59
C ASP A 182 -17.28 -1.20 -18.45
N GLU A 183 -15.96 -1.33 -18.25
CA GLU A 183 -15.12 -2.16 -19.10
C GLU A 183 -14.67 -3.48 -18.45
N ILE A 184 -14.53 -3.54 -17.13
CA ILE A 184 -13.84 -4.66 -16.46
C ILE A 184 -14.79 -5.43 -15.54
N ALA A 185 -15.62 -4.73 -14.76
CA ALA A 185 -16.38 -5.30 -13.65
C ALA A 185 -17.30 -6.48 -14.04
N ASN A 186 -17.82 -6.49 -15.27
CA ASN A 186 -18.70 -7.53 -15.80
C ASN A 186 -17.97 -8.70 -16.50
N SER A 187 -16.68 -8.90 -16.20
CA SER A 187 -15.87 -9.99 -16.75
C SER A 187 -15.85 -11.16 -15.78
N ARG A 188 -16.45 -12.28 -16.14
CA ARG A 188 -16.64 -13.42 -15.24
C ARG A 188 -15.41 -14.31 -15.17
N THR A 189 -15.30 -15.00 -14.05
CA THR A 189 -14.28 -16.02 -13.83
C THR A 189 -14.43 -17.17 -14.81
N PHE A 190 -13.36 -17.94 -14.97
CA PHE A 190 -13.31 -19.03 -15.92
C PHE A 190 -12.43 -20.16 -15.41
N SER A 191 -12.66 -21.35 -15.94
CA SER A 191 -11.82 -22.52 -15.72
C SER A 191 -11.74 -23.34 -17.00
N PHE A 192 -10.68 -24.14 -17.11
CA PHE A 192 -10.58 -25.14 -18.16
C PHE A 192 -11.29 -26.43 -17.76
N LEU A 193 -11.81 -27.14 -18.76
CA LEU A 193 -12.55 -28.37 -18.54
C LEU A 193 -11.72 -29.43 -17.78
N HIS A 194 -10.44 -29.56 -18.10
CA HIS A 194 -9.57 -30.53 -17.40
C HIS A 194 -9.39 -30.22 -15.90
N GLU A 195 -9.44 -28.95 -15.51
CA GLU A 195 -9.39 -28.54 -14.11
C GLU A 195 -10.70 -28.84 -13.41
N LEU A 196 -11.83 -28.54 -14.08
CA LEU A 196 -13.16 -28.73 -13.55
C LEU A 196 -13.44 -30.19 -13.15
N GLU A 197 -12.99 -31.16 -13.94
CA GLU A 197 -13.13 -32.60 -13.61
C GLU A 197 -12.45 -32.95 -12.29
N SER A 198 -11.18 -32.57 -12.14
CA SER A 198 -10.42 -32.80 -10.91
C SER A 198 -11.08 -32.11 -9.72
N LEU A 199 -11.64 -30.92 -9.91
CA LEU A 199 -12.31 -30.17 -8.86
C LEU A 199 -13.61 -30.86 -8.43
N LEU A 200 -14.42 -31.37 -9.36
CA LEU A 200 -15.63 -32.13 -9.06
C LEU A 200 -15.31 -33.45 -8.34
N GLU A 201 -14.28 -34.18 -8.78
CA GLU A 201 -13.84 -35.43 -8.15
C GLU A 201 -13.38 -35.24 -6.70
N ASN A 202 -12.75 -34.10 -6.40
CA ASN A 202 -12.32 -33.72 -5.05
C ASN A 202 -13.44 -33.06 -4.22
N GLY A 203 -14.67 -33.01 -4.72
CA GLY A 203 -15.82 -32.42 -4.02
C GLY A 203 -15.71 -30.92 -3.82
N LEU A 204 -15.10 -30.21 -4.77
CA LEU A 204 -14.93 -28.75 -4.80
C LEU A 204 -15.91 -28.11 -5.81
N ILE A 205 -15.95 -26.77 -5.85
CA ILE A 205 -16.85 -26.01 -6.75
C ILE A 205 -18.33 -26.34 -6.43
N LYS A 206 -18.65 -26.55 -5.15
CA LYS A 206 -20.03 -26.90 -4.73
C LYS A 206 -21.04 -25.79 -4.98
N GLY A 207 -20.57 -24.54 -5.08
CA GLY A 207 -21.38 -23.38 -5.44
C GLY A 207 -21.19 -22.95 -6.90
N GLY A 208 -20.33 -23.62 -7.67
CA GLY A 208 -20.20 -23.34 -9.09
C GLY A 208 -21.43 -23.83 -9.82
N ASP A 209 -22.06 -22.93 -10.56
CA ASP A 209 -23.19 -23.25 -11.41
C ASP A 209 -22.87 -22.84 -12.84
N LEU A 210 -23.80 -23.09 -13.76
CA LEU A 210 -23.59 -22.73 -15.16
C LEU A 210 -23.51 -21.22 -15.38
N ASN A 211 -23.94 -20.40 -14.42
CA ASN A 211 -24.11 -18.96 -14.61
C ASN A 211 -22.93 -18.15 -14.05
N ASN A 212 -22.09 -18.75 -13.21
CA ASN A 212 -21.06 -18.05 -12.47
C ASN A 212 -19.61 -18.30 -12.91
N ALA A 213 -19.38 -19.17 -13.90
CA ALA A 213 -18.04 -19.36 -14.47
C ALA A 213 -18.08 -19.76 -15.95
N ILE A 214 -17.18 -19.23 -16.76
CA ILE A 214 -16.99 -19.64 -18.16
C ILE A 214 -16.16 -20.92 -18.19
N VAL A 215 -16.60 -21.95 -18.92
CA VAL A 215 -15.86 -23.21 -19.05
C VAL A 215 -15.25 -23.32 -20.45
N TYR A 216 -13.92 -23.25 -20.53
CA TYR A 216 -13.17 -23.45 -21.77
C TYR A 216 -12.87 -24.93 -21.97
N VAL A 217 -13.28 -25.47 -23.12
CA VAL A 217 -13.10 -26.87 -23.49
C VAL A 217 -11.79 -27.01 -24.25
N ASP A 218 -10.74 -27.40 -23.53
CA ASP A 218 -9.37 -27.52 -24.04
C ASP A 218 -8.93 -28.98 -24.32
N LYS A 219 -9.82 -29.93 -24.06
CA LYS A 219 -9.66 -31.35 -24.38
C LYS A 219 -10.96 -31.97 -24.89
N GLU A 220 -10.86 -33.14 -25.51
CA GLU A 220 -12.05 -33.92 -25.87
C GLU A 220 -12.84 -34.31 -24.62
N ILE A 221 -14.16 -34.18 -24.69
CA ILE A 221 -15.06 -34.50 -23.59
C ILE A 221 -15.51 -35.95 -23.71
N SER A 222 -15.23 -36.76 -22.70
CA SER A 222 -15.74 -38.13 -22.62
C SER A 222 -17.23 -38.16 -22.29
N ASP A 223 -17.94 -39.24 -22.65
CA ASP A 223 -19.36 -39.41 -22.32
C ASP A 223 -19.61 -39.39 -20.80
N SER A 224 -18.69 -39.96 -20.01
CA SER A 224 -18.77 -39.91 -18.54
C SER A 224 -18.58 -38.50 -17.99
N THR A 225 -17.65 -37.72 -18.56
CA THR A 225 -17.49 -36.29 -18.22
C THR A 225 -18.78 -35.53 -18.54
N MET A 226 -19.37 -35.74 -19.72
CA MET A 226 -20.61 -35.06 -20.11
C MET A 226 -21.74 -35.35 -19.12
N GLU A 227 -21.88 -36.60 -18.68
CA GLU A 227 -22.91 -36.98 -17.71
C GLU A 227 -22.66 -36.38 -16.32
N ASN A 228 -21.40 -36.31 -15.89
CA ASN A 228 -21.03 -35.65 -14.63
C ASN A 228 -21.30 -34.15 -14.67
N LEU A 229 -20.97 -33.48 -15.79
CA LEU A 229 -21.28 -32.06 -15.98
C LEU A 229 -22.79 -31.83 -15.96
N LYS A 230 -23.59 -32.65 -16.66
CA LYS A 230 -25.07 -32.55 -16.65
C LYS A 230 -25.62 -32.61 -15.23
N LYS A 231 -25.12 -33.54 -14.41
CA LYS A 231 -25.51 -33.68 -13.00
C LYS A 231 -25.07 -32.49 -12.16
N ALA A 232 -23.80 -32.09 -12.26
CA ALA A 232 -23.24 -30.97 -11.50
C ALA A 232 -23.97 -29.66 -11.79
N PHE A 233 -24.38 -29.47 -13.04
CA PHE A 233 -25.01 -28.26 -13.54
C PHE A 233 -26.54 -28.32 -13.64
N GLY A 234 -27.15 -29.46 -13.30
CA GLY A 234 -28.61 -29.64 -13.33
C GLY A 234 -29.25 -29.44 -14.70
N LYS A 235 -28.61 -29.88 -15.79
CA LYS A 235 -29.16 -29.77 -17.17
C LYS A 235 -29.21 -31.12 -17.89
N ASP A 236 -30.29 -31.34 -18.64
CA ASP A 236 -30.47 -32.53 -19.49
C ASP A 236 -29.54 -32.54 -20.72
N LYS A 237 -29.17 -31.35 -21.21
CA LYS A 237 -28.33 -31.17 -22.40
C LYS A 237 -27.27 -30.11 -22.16
N ILE A 238 -26.03 -30.47 -22.49
CA ILE A 238 -24.85 -29.60 -22.54
C ILE A 238 -24.22 -29.80 -23.92
N SER A 239 -23.72 -28.73 -24.53
CA SER A 239 -23.00 -28.75 -25.81
C SER A 239 -21.80 -27.83 -25.75
N VAL A 240 -20.86 -27.98 -26.68
CA VAL A 240 -19.72 -27.07 -26.84
C VAL A 240 -20.00 -26.16 -28.03
N LYS A 241 -19.84 -24.85 -27.85
CA LYS A 241 -19.98 -23.87 -28.92
C LYS A 241 -18.79 -23.94 -29.89
N PRO A 242 -18.92 -23.46 -31.14
CA PRO A 242 -17.82 -23.47 -32.11
C PRO A 242 -16.56 -22.73 -31.65
N ASN A 243 -16.67 -21.79 -30.71
CA ASN A 243 -15.54 -21.09 -30.08
C ASN A 243 -14.87 -21.91 -28.95
N GLY A 244 -15.26 -23.17 -28.75
CA GLY A 244 -14.72 -24.09 -27.74
C GLY A 244 -15.10 -23.75 -26.29
N VAL A 245 -16.13 -22.92 -26.09
CA VAL A 245 -16.71 -22.67 -24.77
C VAL A 245 -17.90 -23.59 -24.55
N LEU A 246 -18.08 -24.10 -23.34
CA LEU A 246 -19.28 -24.84 -22.97
C LEU A 246 -20.51 -23.95 -23.19
N ASP A 247 -21.63 -24.52 -23.66
CA ASP A 247 -22.89 -23.79 -23.84
C ASP A 247 -23.62 -23.60 -22.50
N ASN A 248 -22.88 -23.04 -21.54
CA ASN A 248 -23.37 -22.62 -20.25
C ASN A 248 -23.62 -21.10 -20.24
N LEU A 249 -22.75 -20.33 -20.89
CA LEU A 249 -22.79 -18.87 -20.95
C LEU A 249 -22.43 -18.34 -22.33
N THR A 250 -22.84 -17.10 -22.60
CA THR A 250 -22.35 -16.31 -23.74
C THR A 250 -21.38 -15.28 -23.22
N LEU A 251 -20.21 -15.18 -23.85
CA LEU A 251 -19.19 -14.20 -23.49
C LEU A 251 -19.74 -12.78 -23.64
N HIS A 252 -19.52 -11.93 -22.63
CA HIS A 252 -19.81 -10.51 -22.69
C HIS A 252 -18.79 -9.77 -23.58
N TYR A 253 -17.55 -10.26 -23.59
CA TYR A 253 -16.45 -9.69 -24.37
C TYR A 253 -15.65 -10.80 -25.07
N PRO A 254 -15.12 -10.55 -26.28
CA PRO A 254 -14.24 -11.52 -26.94
C PRO A 254 -12.98 -11.88 -26.12
N ASN A 255 -12.48 -10.93 -25.31
CA ASN A 255 -11.32 -11.08 -24.43
C ASN A 255 -11.70 -11.14 -22.94
N GLU A 256 -12.88 -11.66 -22.59
CA GLU A 256 -13.41 -11.66 -21.21
C GLU A 256 -12.45 -12.31 -20.20
N ALA A 257 -11.73 -13.37 -20.58
CA ALA A 257 -10.73 -14.01 -19.72
C ALA A 257 -9.56 -13.07 -19.36
N ALA A 258 -9.04 -12.29 -20.32
CA ALA A 258 -8.00 -11.31 -20.05
C ALA A 258 -8.51 -10.14 -19.20
N ARG A 259 -9.76 -9.70 -19.42
CA ARG A 259 -10.40 -8.67 -18.58
C ARG A 259 -10.63 -9.18 -17.15
N HIS A 260 -11.03 -10.43 -16.99
CA HIS A 260 -11.16 -11.06 -15.67
C HIS A 260 -9.80 -11.17 -14.96
N LYS A 261 -8.73 -11.54 -15.68
CA LYS A 261 -7.39 -11.55 -15.08
C LYS A 261 -6.89 -10.15 -14.70
N LEU A 262 -7.28 -9.12 -15.44
CA LEU A 262 -7.06 -7.73 -15.03
C LEU A 262 -7.83 -7.41 -13.73
N LEU A 263 -9.09 -7.81 -13.64
CA LEU A 263 -9.92 -7.68 -12.44
C LEU A 263 -9.25 -8.36 -11.23
N ASP A 264 -8.78 -9.60 -11.38
CA ASP A 264 -8.04 -10.33 -10.34
C ASP A 264 -6.79 -9.55 -9.88
N VAL A 265 -6.00 -9.01 -10.83
CA VAL A 265 -4.81 -8.19 -10.51
C VAL A 265 -5.21 -6.95 -9.69
N VAL A 266 -6.29 -6.26 -10.07
CA VAL A 266 -6.78 -5.09 -9.32
C VAL A 266 -7.16 -5.47 -7.88
N GLY A 267 -7.86 -6.60 -7.71
CA GLY A 267 -8.28 -7.12 -6.41
C GLY A 267 -7.12 -7.57 -5.53
N ASP A 268 -6.20 -8.37 -6.06
CA ASP A 268 -5.04 -8.88 -5.32
C ASP A 268 -4.10 -7.74 -4.90
N LEU A 269 -3.91 -6.72 -5.74
CA LEU A 269 -3.07 -5.57 -5.41
C LEU A 269 -3.73 -4.61 -4.42
N ALA A 270 -5.04 -4.72 -4.17
CA ALA A 270 -5.69 -4.02 -3.07
C ALA A 270 -5.07 -4.40 -1.70
N LEU A 271 -4.53 -5.62 -1.60
CA LEU A 271 -3.86 -6.16 -0.40
C LEU A 271 -2.54 -5.46 -0.05
N ILE A 272 -2.06 -4.54 -0.89
CA ILE A 272 -0.95 -3.65 -0.55
C ILE A 272 -1.35 -2.67 0.57
N GLY A 273 -2.65 -2.32 0.66
CA GLY A 273 -3.18 -1.39 1.66
C GLY A 273 -2.91 0.09 1.37
N VAL A 274 -2.33 0.43 0.20
CA VAL A 274 -2.07 1.81 -0.24
C VAL A 274 -2.39 1.92 -1.73
N ARG A 275 -2.99 3.04 -2.16
CA ARG A 275 -3.28 3.29 -3.58
C ARG A 275 -1.98 3.48 -4.36
N ILE A 276 -1.86 2.80 -5.50
CA ILE A 276 -0.69 2.89 -6.37
C ILE A 276 -0.97 3.92 -7.46
N GLN A 277 -0.01 4.81 -7.72
CA GLN A 277 0.04 5.65 -8.91
C GLN A 277 1.21 5.18 -9.77
N GLY A 278 0.89 4.57 -10.89
CA GLY A 278 1.83 3.87 -11.77
C GLY A 278 1.12 2.92 -12.73
N LYS A 279 1.86 2.45 -13.73
CA LYS A 279 1.36 1.49 -14.71
C LYS A 279 1.81 0.08 -14.36
N ILE A 280 0.84 -0.81 -14.14
CA ILE A 280 1.04 -2.23 -13.90
C ILE A 280 0.97 -2.99 -15.23
N ILE A 281 1.94 -3.87 -15.46
CA ILE A 281 1.91 -4.84 -16.56
C ILE A 281 2.08 -6.21 -15.94
N ALA A 282 1.11 -7.09 -16.17
CA ALA A 282 1.12 -8.45 -15.66
C ALA A 282 1.00 -9.44 -16.82
N ASN A 283 1.95 -10.35 -16.93
CA ASN A 283 2.03 -11.36 -17.97
C ASN A 283 1.84 -12.74 -17.33
N LYS A 284 0.85 -13.49 -17.84
CA LYS A 284 0.35 -14.73 -17.23
C LYS A 284 0.02 -14.52 -15.73
N PRO A 285 -0.76 -13.47 -15.39
CA PRO A 285 -1.03 -13.18 -13.99
C PRO A 285 -1.78 -14.30 -13.29
N GLY A 286 -1.51 -14.46 -12.00
CA GLY A 286 -2.23 -15.35 -11.12
C GLY A 286 -2.04 -14.92 -9.66
N HIS A 287 -2.95 -15.36 -8.79
CA HIS A 287 -3.02 -14.91 -7.40
C HIS A 287 -1.68 -15.06 -6.64
N TYR A 288 -0.91 -16.13 -6.92
CA TYR A 288 0.42 -16.32 -6.32
C TYR A 288 1.36 -15.16 -6.65
N VAL A 289 1.57 -14.90 -7.94
CA VAL A 289 2.49 -13.85 -8.43
C VAL A 289 2.03 -12.47 -7.99
N ASN A 290 0.72 -12.20 -8.09
CA ASN A 290 0.11 -10.96 -7.64
C ASN A 290 0.36 -10.75 -6.13
N THR A 291 0.15 -11.78 -5.31
CA THR A 291 0.37 -11.73 -3.86
C THR A 291 1.86 -11.53 -3.52
N GLN A 292 2.77 -12.24 -4.18
CA GLN A 292 4.21 -12.06 -3.93
C GLN A 292 4.66 -10.65 -4.29
N PHE A 293 4.14 -10.11 -5.38
CA PHE A 293 4.38 -8.73 -5.77
C PHE A 293 3.78 -7.74 -4.77
N ALA A 294 2.54 -7.93 -4.32
CA ALA A 294 1.91 -7.12 -3.28
C ALA A 294 2.72 -7.12 -1.98
N LYS A 295 3.24 -8.28 -1.55
CA LYS A 295 4.18 -8.40 -0.40
C LYS A 295 5.48 -7.63 -0.65
N LYS A 296 6.05 -7.72 -1.85
CA LYS A 296 7.31 -7.05 -2.22
C LYS A 296 7.14 -5.53 -2.21
N ILE A 297 6.15 -4.99 -2.91
CA ILE A 297 5.90 -3.56 -2.98
C ILE A 297 5.45 -3.01 -1.62
N GLY A 298 4.63 -3.74 -0.87
CA GLY A 298 4.23 -3.35 0.50
C GLY A 298 5.44 -3.19 1.43
N LYS A 299 6.47 -4.04 1.30
CA LYS A 299 7.75 -3.88 2.03
C LYS A 299 8.51 -2.63 1.58
N ILE A 300 8.60 -2.38 0.27
CA ILE A 300 9.27 -1.19 -0.28
C ILE A 300 8.58 0.09 0.23
N ILE A 301 7.25 0.15 0.13
CA ILE A 301 6.43 1.26 0.64
C ILE A 301 6.67 1.49 2.12
N LYS A 302 6.64 0.43 2.95
CA LYS A 302 6.90 0.54 4.40
C LYS A 302 8.31 1.05 4.69
N ILE A 303 9.32 0.63 3.92
CA ILE A 303 10.71 1.09 4.06
C ILE A 303 10.83 2.57 3.67
N GLU A 304 10.26 2.98 2.53
CA GLU A 304 10.27 4.37 2.08
C GLU A 304 9.49 5.31 3.02
N GLN A 305 8.35 4.86 3.56
CA GLN A 305 7.57 5.62 4.54
C GLN A 305 8.28 5.71 5.90
N ARG A 306 8.98 4.67 6.35
CA ARG A 306 9.81 4.74 7.57
C ARG A 306 11.03 5.64 7.37
N ASN A 307 11.60 5.59 6.18
CA ASN A 307 12.72 6.42 5.77
C ASN A 307 12.24 7.70 5.10
N HIS A 308 11.08 8.27 5.48
CA HIS A 308 10.57 9.50 4.88
C HIS A 308 11.57 10.62 5.17
N VAL A 309 12.55 10.76 4.28
CA VAL A 309 13.53 11.83 4.32
C VAL A 309 12.80 13.03 3.75
N PRO A 310 12.47 14.01 4.59
CA PRO A 310 11.80 15.19 4.11
C PRO A 310 12.67 15.86 3.04
N VAL A 311 12.04 16.19 1.90
CA VAL A 311 12.70 16.85 0.78
C VAL A 311 12.49 18.35 0.94
N TYR A 312 13.58 19.10 0.97
CA TYR A 312 13.55 20.56 1.05
C TYR A 312 14.23 21.15 -0.18
N ASP A 313 13.66 22.23 -0.70
CA ASP A 313 14.27 22.98 -1.79
C ASP A 313 15.35 23.91 -1.22
N LEU A 314 16.61 23.47 -1.35
CA LEU A 314 17.78 24.18 -0.80
C LEU A 314 18.15 25.45 -1.60
N ASN A 315 17.50 25.67 -2.75
CA ASN A 315 17.70 26.88 -3.56
C ASN A 315 16.79 28.03 -3.14
N LYS A 316 15.79 27.78 -2.28
CA LYS A 316 14.96 28.84 -1.70
C LYS A 316 15.76 29.68 -0.72
N GLU A 317 15.37 30.95 -0.60
CA GLU A 317 15.90 31.83 0.42
C GLU A 317 15.61 31.22 1.82
N PRO A 318 16.62 31.09 2.70
CA PRO A 318 16.42 30.50 4.01
C PRO A 318 15.58 31.42 4.91
N LEU A 319 14.78 30.83 5.80
CA LEU A 319 14.04 31.57 6.83
C LEU A 319 15.00 32.36 7.73
N MET A 320 16.10 31.71 8.14
CA MET A 320 17.21 32.37 8.84
C MET A 320 18.55 32.01 8.19
N ASP A 321 19.31 33.04 7.87
CA ASP A 321 20.71 32.91 7.49
C ASP A 321 21.62 32.90 8.74
N ILE A 322 22.92 32.79 8.52
CA ILE A 322 23.90 32.71 9.61
C ILE A 322 23.86 33.94 10.55
N HIS A 323 23.59 35.14 10.03
CA HIS A 323 23.54 36.36 10.83
C HIS A 323 22.35 36.36 11.79
N LYS A 324 21.16 35.98 11.29
CA LYS A 324 19.96 35.82 12.13
C LYS A 324 20.16 34.73 13.18
N ILE A 325 20.80 33.61 12.81
CA ILE A 325 21.13 32.54 13.75
C ILE A 325 22.08 33.05 14.85
N MET A 326 23.15 33.78 14.51
CA MET A 326 24.10 34.34 15.48
C MET A 326 23.48 35.40 16.39
N ALA A 327 22.42 36.09 15.95
CA ALA A 327 21.67 37.02 16.78
C ALA A 327 20.83 36.28 17.85
N MET A 328 20.35 35.07 17.56
CA MET A 328 19.55 34.27 18.49
C MET A 328 20.39 33.34 19.38
N LEU A 329 21.33 32.60 18.80
CA LEU A 329 22.16 31.66 19.53
C LEU A 329 23.41 32.34 20.11
N PRO A 330 23.84 31.96 21.32
CA PRO A 330 25.09 32.44 21.90
C PRO A 330 26.34 31.85 21.22
N HIS A 331 26.20 30.74 20.48
CA HIS A 331 27.29 30.03 19.82
C HIS A 331 27.98 30.88 18.75
N ARG A 332 29.31 30.73 18.64
CA ARG A 332 30.15 31.40 17.63
C ARG A 332 31.11 30.38 17.00
N PRO A 333 31.60 30.62 15.77
CA PRO A 333 32.66 29.80 15.20
C PRO A 333 33.84 29.65 16.18
N PRO A 334 34.42 28.45 16.32
CA PRO A 334 34.17 27.24 15.52
C PRO A 334 33.05 26.32 16.06
N PHE A 335 32.27 26.73 17.06
CA PHE A 335 31.27 25.87 17.72
C PHE A 335 29.81 26.17 17.35
N LEU A 336 29.56 27.15 16.49
CA LEU A 336 28.28 27.32 15.81
C LEU A 336 28.27 26.39 14.60
N LEU A 337 27.44 25.34 14.64
CA LEU A 337 27.48 24.24 13.69
C LEU A 337 26.44 24.34 12.58
N ILE A 338 25.35 25.08 12.81
CA ILE A 338 24.26 25.24 11.84
C ILE A 338 24.49 26.47 10.95
N ASP A 339 24.23 26.32 9.65
CA ASP A 339 24.46 27.36 8.65
C ASP A 339 23.17 28.15 8.34
N ARG A 340 22.03 27.47 8.32
CA ARG A 340 20.72 28.00 7.92
C ARG A 340 19.58 27.34 8.66
N ILE A 341 18.48 28.08 8.84
CA ILE A 341 17.15 27.52 9.13
C ILE A 341 16.31 27.66 7.88
N ILE A 342 15.79 26.55 7.38
CA ILE A 342 15.06 26.48 6.11
C ILE A 342 13.55 26.51 6.30
N GLU A 343 13.07 26.02 7.44
CA GLU A 343 11.65 25.95 7.78
C GLU A 343 11.47 25.99 9.29
N MET A 344 10.40 26.64 9.78
CA MET A 344 10.03 26.65 11.19
C MET A 344 8.51 26.83 11.33
N SER A 345 7.93 26.13 12.30
CA SER A 345 6.55 26.30 12.76
C SER A 345 6.53 26.52 14.28
N ASP A 346 5.36 26.44 14.89
CA ASP A 346 5.20 26.39 16.35
C ASP A 346 5.62 25.05 16.97
N ARG A 347 5.71 23.98 16.17
CA ARG A 347 6.00 22.62 16.63
C ARG A 347 7.27 22.00 16.09
N HIS A 348 7.86 22.56 15.05
CA HIS A 348 9.07 22.00 14.44
C HIS A 348 9.99 23.08 13.88
N VAL A 349 11.24 22.69 13.66
CA VAL A 349 12.27 23.51 13.03
C VAL A 349 13.18 22.63 12.18
N VAL A 350 13.62 23.18 11.06
CA VAL A 350 14.51 22.51 10.13
C VAL A 350 15.76 23.33 9.91
N GLY A 351 16.90 22.77 10.32
CA GLY A 351 18.23 23.35 10.18
C GLY A 351 19.05 22.66 9.12
N LEU A 352 20.09 23.34 8.64
CA LEU A 352 21.03 22.82 7.65
C LEU A 352 22.46 23.06 8.11
N LYS A 353 23.34 22.09 7.85
CA LYS A 353 24.80 22.21 7.96
C LYS A 353 25.47 21.64 6.71
N ASN A 354 26.41 22.38 6.14
CA ASN A 354 27.36 21.85 5.19
C ASN A 354 28.58 21.32 5.94
N VAL A 355 29.00 20.09 5.61
CA VAL A 355 30.16 19.46 6.21
C VAL A 355 31.36 19.67 5.30
N THR A 356 32.32 20.50 5.72
CA THR A 356 33.51 20.82 4.90
C THR A 356 34.76 20.15 5.44
N MET A 357 35.66 19.69 4.57
CA MET A 357 36.93 19.06 4.96
C MET A 357 37.79 20.00 5.83
N ASN A 358 37.58 21.31 5.74
CA ASN A 358 38.32 22.32 6.50
C ASN A 358 37.85 22.46 7.97
N GLU A 359 36.87 21.69 8.43
CA GLU A 359 36.46 21.74 9.84
C GLU A 359 37.54 21.21 10.78
N ASN A 360 37.79 21.93 11.87
CA ASN A 360 38.93 21.71 12.76
C ASN A 360 38.97 20.29 13.36
N PHE A 361 37.82 19.65 13.57
CA PHE A 361 37.76 18.32 14.13
C PHE A 361 38.28 17.25 13.18
N PHE A 362 38.28 17.45 11.86
CA PHE A 362 38.86 16.48 10.92
C PHE A 362 40.39 16.38 11.02
N VAL A 363 41.05 17.39 11.60
CA VAL A 363 42.50 17.37 11.85
C VAL A 363 42.87 16.29 12.88
N GLY A 364 41.99 16.00 13.84
CA GLY A 364 42.25 15.04 14.93
C GLY A 364 41.34 13.82 14.95
N HIS A 365 40.14 13.90 14.35
CA HIS A 365 39.15 12.84 14.37
C HIS A 365 39.28 11.96 13.11
N PHE A 366 40.19 10.97 13.22
CA PHE A 366 40.57 10.02 12.17
C PHE A 366 41.10 10.69 10.88
N PRO A 367 42.33 11.23 10.88
CA PRO A 367 42.88 12.01 9.75
C PRO A 367 42.87 11.27 8.40
N GLU A 368 43.14 9.96 8.40
CA GLU A 368 43.16 9.12 7.20
C GLU A 368 41.77 8.62 6.77
N ALA A 369 40.73 8.88 7.57
CA ALA A 369 39.36 8.43 7.33
C ALA A 369 38.35 9.45 7.89
N PRO A 370 38.33 10.69 7.34
CA PRO A 370 37.58 11.79 7.91
C PRO A 370 36.08 11.46 8.01
N VAL A 371 35.54 11.57 9.22
CA VAL A 371 34.11 11.35 9.52
C VAL A 371 33.68 12.35 10.59
N MET A 372 32.52 13.00 10.41
CA MET A 372 32.04 13.98 11.39
C MET A 372 31.73 13.26 12.72
N PRO A 373 32.27 13.72 13.86
CA PRO A 373 31.97 13.11 15.16
C PRO A 373 30.46 13.11 15.45
N GLY A 374 29.92 11.95 15.83
CA GLY A 374 28.49 11.81 16.11
C GLY A 374 27.96 12.78 17.17
N VAL A 375 28.78 13.09 18.18
CA VAL A 375 28.44 14.07 19.22
C VAL A 375 28.24 15.49 18.67
N LEU A 376 28.96 15.87 17.61
CA LEU A 376 28.78 17.17 16.96
C LEU A 376 27.52 17.20 16.08
N ILE A 377 27.09 16.06 15.55
CA ILE A 377 25.79 15.94 14.87
C ILE A 377 24.67 16.18 15.88
N VAL A 378 24.76 15.57 17.07
CA VAL A 378 23.78 15.77 18.16
C VAL A 378 23.78 17.22 18.67
N GLU A 379 24.95 17.83 18.81
CA GLU A 379 25.08 19.26 19.14
C GLU A 379 24.41 20.15 18.09
N ALA A 380 24.65 19.89 16.79
CA ALA A 380 24.01 20.65 15.70
C ALA A 380 22.48 20.48 15.68
N MET A 381 21.96 19.28 16.00
CA MET A 381 20.53 19.06 16.21
C MET A 381 19.99 19.92 17.37
N ALA A 382 20.73 20.01 18.48
CA ALA A 382 20.30 20.83 19.61
C ALA A 382 20.39 22.33 19.36
N GLN A 383 21.38 22.80 18.59
CA GLN A 383 21.42 24.19 18.13
C GLN A 383 20.20 24.48 17.22
N THR A 384 19.85 23.54 16.33
CA THR A 384 18.64 23.63 15.51
C THR A 384 17.38 23.71 16.38
N GLY A 385 17.19 22.77 17.30
CA GLY A 385 16.05 22.77 18.23
C GLY A 385 16.03 24.00 19.14
N GLY A 386 17.19 24.50 19.55
CA GLY A 386 17.36 25.68 20.37
C GLY A 386 16.78 26.95 19.72
N ILE A 387 16.88 27.08 18.40
CA ILE A 387 16.22 28.18 17.66
C ILE A 387 14.71 28.18 17.89
N LEU A 388 14.06 27.02 17.83
CA LEU A 388 12.62 26.92 18.06
C LEU A 388 12.22 27.31 19.48
N VAL A 389 13.02 26.95 20.48
CA VAL A 389 12.70 27.30 21.88
C VAL A 389 12.93 28.77 22.12
N LEU A 390 14.03 29.32 21.61
CA LEU A 390 14.36 30.73 21.77
C LEU A 390 13.41 31.65 21.01
N SER A 391 12.79 31.20 19.92
CA SER A 391 11.76 31.99 19.23
C SER A 391 10.48 32.17 20.05
N THR A 392 10.32 31.45 21.17
CA THR A 392 9.19 31.60 22.10
C THR A 392 9.36 32.71 23.14
N VAL A 393 10.53 33.33 23.23
CA VAL A 393 10.83 34.43 24.18
C VAL A 393 11.11 35.73 23.43
N PRO A 394 10.80 36.91 24.02
CA PRO A 394 10.94 38.19 23.33
C PRO A 394 12.39 38.68 23.21
N ASP A 395 13.28 38.22 24.09
CA ASP A 395 14.69 38.63 24.19
C ASP A 395 15.65 37.41 24.14
N PRO A 396 15.63 36.61 23.05
CA PRO A 396 16.33 35.32 22.96
C PRO A 396 17.85 35.41 23.22
N GLU A 397 18.48 36.53 22.88
CA GLU A 397 19.89 36.80 23.10
C GLU A 397 20.28 36.78 24.59
N ASN A 398 19.31 36.93 25.50
CA ASN A 398 19.52 36.91 26.95
C ASN A 398 19.32 35.52 27.56
N TYR A 399 19.13 34.47 26.76
CA TYR A 399 18.96 33.09 27.25
C TYR A 399 20.10 32.18 26.80
N LEU A 400 20.32 31.12 27.57
CA LEU A 400 21.19 30.01 27.28
C LEU A 400 20.36 28.74 27.27
N THR A 401 20.65 27.83 26.33
CA THR A 401 19.97 26.53 26.23
C THR A 401 20.90 25.46 26.76
N TYR A 402 20.49 24.77 27.83
CA TYR A 402 21.26 23.69 28.44
C TYR A 402 20.58 22.35 28.22
N PHE A 403 21.36 21.33 27.84
CA PHE A 403 20.85 19.96 27.81
C PHE A 403 20.48 19.47 29.21
N MET A 404 19.31 18.86 29.30
CA MET A 404 18.87 18.10 30.46
C MET A 404 19.01 16.59 30.24
N LYS A 405 18.68 16.12 29.03
CA LYS A 405 18.62 14.70 28.71
C LYS A 405 18.86 14.47 27.22
N ILE A 406 19.51 13.36 26.90
CA ILE A 406 19.66 12.85 25.54
C ILE A 406 19.34 11.35 25.60
N ASP A 407 18.31 10.92 24.89
CA ASP A 407 17.83 9.53 24.86
C ASP A 407 17.78 8.98 23.43
N ASN A 408 17.71 7.65 23.33
CA ASN A 408 17.41 6.93 22.09
C ASN A 408 18.30 7.32 20.89
N VAL A 409 19.55 7.74 21.14
CA VAL A 409 20.47 8.15 20.08
C VAL A 409 20.91 6.95 19.26
N LYS A 410 20.73 7.02 17.94
CA LYS A 410 21.26 6.03 17.01
C LYS A 410 22.01 6.69 15.86
N PHE A 411 23.26 6.28 15.66
CA PHE A 411 24.09 6.65 14.51
C PHE A 411 23.98 5.55 13.46
N LYS A 412 23.26 5.83 12.36
CA LYS A 412 22.90 4.82 11.35
C LYS A 412 23.90 4.75 10.20
N HIS A 413 24.42 5.90 9.79
CA HIS A 413 25.35 6.03 8.66
C HIS A 413 26.43 7.07 8.95
N LYS A 414 27.59 6.94 8.29
CA LYS A 414 28.68 7.92 8.37
C LYS A 414 28.27 9.22 7.68
N VAL A 415 28.77 10.33 8.21
CA VAL A 415 28.70 11.66 7.59
C VAL A 415 30.10 12.09 7.23
N LEU A 416 30.30 12.42 5.96
CA LEU A 416 31.62 12.66 5.38
C LEU A 416 31.76 14.13 4.94
N PRO A 417 33.00 14.62 4.78
CA PRO A 417 33.23 15.89 4.08
C PRO A 417 32.54 15.91 2.71
N GLY A 418 31.86 17.02 2.40
CA GLY A 418 31.04 17.20 1.19
C GLY A 418 29.55 16.92 1.39
N ASP A 419 29.15 16.24 2.48
CA ASP A 419 27.74 16.03 2.77
C ASP A 419 27.03 17.32 3.19
N THR A 420 25.75 17.42 2.83
CA THR A 420 24.81 18.39 3.40
C THR A 420 23.94 17.66 4.41
N LEU A 421 24.01 18.09 5.68
CA LEU A 421 23.14 17.63 6.75
C LEU A 421 21.89 18.50 6.84
N ILE A 422 20.74 17.83 6.89
CA ILE A 422 19.45 18.46 7.21
C ILE A 422 18.97 17.91 8.55
N PHE A 423 18.68 18.80 9.49
CA PHE A 423 18.18 18.46 10.82
C PHE A 423 16.70 18.80 10.89
N LYS A 424 15.83 17.82 11.12
CA LYS A 424 14.43 18.04 11.46
C LYS A 424 14.24 17.79 12.95
N CYS A 425 13.86 18.81 13.71
CA CYS A 425 13.55 18.71 15.12
C CYS A 425 12.06 19.02 15.33
N GLU A 426 11.34 18.13 16.02
CA GLU A 426 9.90 18.25 16.24
C GLU A 426 9.56 18.05 17.73
N LEU A 427 8.69 18.90 18.29
CA LEU A 427 8.26 18.83 19.69
C LEU A 427 7.49 17.53 19.95
N ILE A 428 8.01 16.70 20.87
CA ILE A 428 7.31 15.52 21.40
C ILE A 428 6.19 15.95 22.35
N SER A 429 6.42 17.04 23.09
CA SER A 429 5.47 17.62 24.04
C SER A 429 5.53 19.15 24.00
N PRO A 430 4.45 19.86 24.39
CA PRO A 430 4.47 21.32 24.46
C PRO A 430 5.57 21.85 25.39
N ILE A 431 6.15 22.98 25.04
CA ILE A 431 7.16 23.66 25.86
C ILE A 431 6.52 24.10 27.19
N ARG A 432 7.13 23.74 28.31
CA ARG A 432 6.66 24.11 29.65
C ARG A 432 7.83 24.53 30.52
N ARG A 433 7.71 25.68 31.21
CA ARG A 433 8.75 26.22 32.10
C ARG A 433 10.14 26.33 31.43
N GLY A 434 10.15 26.70 30.15
CA GLY A 434 11.37 26.79 29.34
C GLY A 434 11.99 25.43 28.97
N ILE A 435 11.35 24.31 29.28
CA ILE A 435 11.82 22.96 28.90
C ILE A 435 11.22 22.58 27.56
N CYS A 436 12.10 22.18 26.66
CA CYS A 436 11.78 21.66 25.34
C CYS A 436 12.19 20.19 25.25
N HIS A 437 11.31 19.38 24.67
CA HIS A 437 11.55 17.95 24.46
C HIS A 437 11.22 17.60 23.01
N MET A 438 12.23 17.16 22.27
CA MET A 438 12.17 17.03 20.81
C MET A 438 12.64 15.67 20.32
N GLN A 439 11.98 15.18 19.27
CA GLN A 439 12.53 14.17 18.40
C GLN A 439 13.37 14.88 17.34
N ALA A 440 14.66 14.55 17.26
CA ALA A 440 15.59 15.09 16.28
C ALA A 440 16.04 14.01 15.30
N ASN A 441 16.06 14.35 14.01
CA ASN A 441 16.51 13.48 12.93
C ASN A 441 17.47 14.25 12.02
N ALA A 442 18.63 13.66 11.70
CA ALA A 442 19.60 14.21 10.75
C ALA A 442 19.62 13.36 9.50
N TYR A 443 19.60 14.01 8.35
CA TYR A 443 19.62 13.37 7.05
C TYR A 443 20.80 13.87 6.23
N ALA A 444 21.47 12.96 5.51
CA ALA A 444 22.46 13.28 4.48
C ALA A 444 22.19 12.43 3.25
N ASN A 445 22.31 13.03 2.05
CA ASN A 445 22.15 12.34 0.76
C ASN A 445 20.87 11.48 0.68
N GLY A 446 19.74 12.01 1.16
CA GLY A 446 18.45 11.31 1.12
C GLY A 446 18.33 10.14 2.11
N LYS A 447 19.19 10.04 3.13
CA LYS A 447 19.19 8.96 4.14
C LYS A 447 19.21 9.53 5.55
N LEU A 448 18.49 8.87 6.48
CA LEU A 448 18.55 9.18 7.91
C LEU A 448 19.88 8.70 8.49
N VAL A 449 20.77 9.62 8.87
CA VAL A 449 22.12 9.31 9.38
C VAL A 449 22.17 9.26 10.90
N THR A 450 21.35 10.04 11.60
CA THR A 450 21.28 10.06 13.07
C THR A 450 19.86 10.36 13.54
N GLU A 451 19.40 9.71 14.60
CA GLU A 451 18.15 10.02 15.31
C GLU A 451 18.43 10.16 16.81
N ALA A 452 17.73 11.04 17.51
CA ALA A 452 17.86 11.26 18.95
C ALA A 452 16.60 11.90 19.55
N GLU A 453 16.34 11.62 20.83
CA GLU A 453 15.40 12.39 21.65
C GLU A 453 16.19 13.37 22.52
N LEU A 454 15.93 14.66 22.38
CA LEU A 454 16.68 15.74 23.02
C LEU A 454 15.79 16.52 23.97
N MET A 455 16.21 16.66 25.23
CA MET A 455 15.56 17.52 26.21
C MET A 455 16.51 18.61 26.66
N ALA A 456 16.08 19.87 26.54
CA ALA A 456 16.86 21.03 26.92
C ALA A 456 16.00 22.08 27.64
N GLN A 457 16.64 22.93 28.42
CA GLN A 457 15.99 24.03 29.14
C GLN A 457 16.64 25.36 28.79
N ILE A 458 15.82 26.37 28.50
CA ILE A 458 16.29 27.75 28.40
C ILE A 458 16.40 28.39 29.79
N VAL A 459 17.52 29.06 30.05
CA VAL A 459 17.85 29.73 31.31
C VAL A 459 18.31 31.14 30.99
N LYS A 460 17.80 32.15 31.70
CA LYS A 460 18.22 33.54 31.49
C LYS A 460 19.67 33.74 31.94
N LYS A 461 20.47 34.45 31.14
CA LYS A 461 21.83 34.87 31.49
C LYS A 461 21.78 35.69 32.79
N GLN A 462 22.71 35.38 33.69
CA GLN A 462 22.90 36.13 34.93
C GLN A 462 23.69 37.41 34.67
#